data_AF-A0A5K1DUC1-F1
#
_entry.id   AF-A0A5K1DUC1-F1
#
_cell.length_a   1.000
_cell.length_b   1.000
_cell.length_c   1.000
_cell.angle_alpha   90.00
_cell.angle_beta   90.00
_cell.angle_gamma   90.00
#
_symmetry.space_group_name_H-M   'P 1'
#
loop_
_entity.id
_entity.type
_entity.pdbx_description
1 polymer ?
#
loop_
_entity_poly.entity_id
_entity_poly.type
_entity_poly.pdbx_seq_one_letter_code
_entity_poly.pdbx_strand_id
1 'polypeptide(L)' 'MEGRLSRAALALKPSPIQELSLLAQRSNAINLAEGFPDFPAPPELKQAAVDAINSDYNQY' A
#
# COMPACT_ATOMS: atom_id res chain seq x y z
N MET A 1 -3.14 22.71 15.68
CA MET A 1 -2.17 21.88 14.94
C MET A 1 -1.60 22.60 13.71
N GLU A 2 -2.37 23.46 13.04
CA GLU A 2 -1.94 24.09 11.79
C GLU A 2 -0.72 25.03 11.91
N GLY A 3 -0.55 25.72 13.04
CA GLY A 3 0.60 26.60 13.26
C GLY A 3 1.98 25.92 13.37
N ARG A 4 2.05 24.58 13.31
CA ARG A 4 3.29 23.80 13.36
C ARG A 4 3.64 23.10 12.04
N LEU A 5 2.80 23.21 11.01
CA LEU A 5 3.02 22.54 9.73
C LEU A 5 3.74 23.47 8.75
N SER A 6 4.66 22.91 7.98
CA SER A 6 5.32 23.64 6.90
C SER A 6 4.36 23.88 5.73
N ARG A 7 4.64 24.88 4.91
CA ARG A 7 3.86 25.15 3.68
C ARG A 7 3.81 23.93 2.75
N ALA A 8 4.88 23.15 2.69
CA ALA A 8 4.94 21.94 1.87
C ALA A 8 3.98 20.86 2.39
N ALA A 9 3.93 20.66 3.72
CA ALA A 9 3.00 19.72 4.33
C ALA A 9 1.53 20.11 4.09
N LEU A 10 1.21 21.41 4.12
CA LEU A 10 -0.13 21.92 3.84
C LEU A 10 -0.58 21.73 2.38
N ALA A 11 0.35 21.51 1.46
CA ALA A 11 0.04 21.30 0.03
C ALA A 11 -0.20 19.83 -0.34
N LEU A 12 0.08 18.89 0.57
CA LEU A 12 -0.15 17.46 0.34
C LEU A 12 -1.64 17.17 0.23
N LYS A 13 -2.02 16.42 -0.81
CA LYS A 13 -3.38 15.95 -1.04
C LYS A 13 -3.41 14.43 -0.93
N PRO A 14 -4.55 13.84 -0.52
CA PRO A 14 -4.71 12.40 -0.57
C PRO A 14 -4.59 11.86 -2.01
N SER A 15 -4.19 10.60 -2.14
CA SER A 15 -4.11 9.93 -3.43
C SER A 15 -5.51 9.57 -3.93
N PRO A 16 -5.90 9.95 -5.16
CA PRO A 16 -7.17 9.51 -5.76
C PRO A 16 -7.32 7.98 -5.82
N ILE A 17 -6.22 7.24 -5.98
CA ILE A 17 -6.23 5.77 -5.98
C ILE A 17 -6.67 5.23 -4.61
N GLN A 18 -6.16 5.83 -3.53
CA GLN A 18 -6.53 5.44 -2.16
C GLN A 18 -7.98 5.80 -1.85
N GLU A 19 -8.43 7.00 -2.25
CA GLU A 19 -9.81 7.43 -2.04
C GLU A 19 -10.82 6.53 -2.77
N LEU A 20 -10.56 6.20 -4.04
CA LEU A 20 -11.42 5.33 -4.84
C LEU A 20 -11.43 3.88 -4.31
N SER A 21 -10.28 3.37 -3.86
CA SER A 21 -10.19 2.03 -3.27
C SER A 21 -11.02 1.93 -1.98
N LEU A 22 -10.94 2.95 -1.12
CA LEU A 22 -11.76 3.03 0.10
C LEU A 22 -13.26 3.12 -0.23
N LEU A 23 -13.64 3.85 -1.27
CA LEU A 23 -15.03 3.93 -1.73
C LEU A 23 -15.53 2.58 -2.25
N ALA A 24 -14.72 1.88 -3.05
CA ALA A 24 -15.06 0.56 -3.57
C ALA A 24 -15.29 -0.44 -2.42
N GLN A 25 -14.39 -0.46 -1.43
CA GLN A 25 -14.52 -1.29 -0.24
C GLN A 25 -15.80 -0.98 0.56
N ARG A 26 -16.08 0.30 0.84
CA ARG A 26 -17.28 0.73 1.59
C ARG A 26 -18.58 0.40 0.87
N SER A 27 -18.54 0.35 -0.46
CA SER A 27 -19.72 0.10 -1.30
C SER A 27 -19.87 -1.36 -1.72
N ASN A 28 -18.95 -2.24 -1.28
CA ASN A 28 -18.85 -3.62 -1.77
C ASN A 28 -18.80 -3.70 -3.31
N ALA A 29 -18.11 -2.74 -3.94
CA ALA A 29 -17.92 -2.68 -5.38
C ALA A 29 -16.58 -3.31 -5.79
N ILE A 30 -16.46 -3.68 -7.06
CA ILE A 30 -15.19 -4.14 -7.64
C ILE A 30 -14.21 -2.96 -7.64
N ASN A 31 -13.03 -3.16 -7.03
CA ASN A 31 -11.99 -2.14 -7.02
C ASN A 31 -11.17 -2.19 -8.31
N LEU A 32 -11.32 -1.18 -9.16
CA LEU A 32 -10.52 -0.97 -10.38
C LEU A 32 -9.53 0.20 -10.26
N ALA A 33 -9.39 0.79 -9.08
CA ALA A 33 -8.48 1.91 -8.84
C ALA A 33 -7.05 1.43 -8.54
N GLU A 34 -6.91 0.30 -7.85
CA GLU A 34 -5.62 -0.31 -7.53
C GLU A 34 -5.14 -1.24 -8.64
N GLY A 35 -3.83 -1.21 -8.91
CA GLY A 35 -3.18 -1.99 -9.96
C GLY A 35 -2.50 -3.28 -9.46
N PHE A 36 -2.86 -3.78 -8.27
CA PHE A 36 -2.30 -5.03 -7.75
C PHE A 36 -3.21 -6.22 -8.06
N PRO A 37 -2.66 -7.45 -8.14
CA PRO A 37 -3.44 -8.64 -8.42
C PRO A 37 -4.37 -9.03 -7.26
N ASP A 38 -5.53 -9.58 -7.59
CA ASP A 38 -6.49 -10.20 -6.66
C ASP A 38 -6.23 -11.71 -6.43
N PHE A 39 -5.08 -12.19 -6.89
CA PHE A 39 -4.62 -13.57 -6.77
C PHE A 39 -3.27 -13.66 -6.03
N PRO A 40 -2.94 -14.81 -5.42
CA PRO A 40 -1.72 -14.94 -4.65
C PRO A 40 -0.46 -14.78 -5.50
N ALA A 41 0.60 -14.23 -4.90
CA ALA A 41 1.93 -14.21 -5.49
C ALA A 41 2.45 -15.63 -5.79
N PRO A 42 3.34 -15.80 -6.79
CA PRO A 42 3.96 -17.07 -7.13
C PRO A 42 4.63 -17.75 -5.91
N PRO A 43 4.54 -19.09 -5.77
CA PRO A 43 5.15 -19.82 -4.65
C PRO A 43 6.64 -19.54 -4.45
N GLU A 44 7.39 -19.42 -5.55
CA GLU A 44 8.84 -19.21 -5.53
C GLU A 44 9.19 -17.85 -4.94
N LEU A 45 8.40 -16.81 -5.26
CA LEU A 45 8.56 -15.46 -4.70
C LEU A 45 8.29 -15.46 -3.19
N LYS A 46 7.27 -16.19 -2.75
CA LYS A 46 6.95 -16.33 -1.32
C LYS A 46 8.07 -17.06 -0.57
N GLN A 47 8.61 -18.14 -1.13
CA GLN A 47 9.70 -18.90 -0.50
C GLN A 47 10.97 -18.06 -0.40
N ALA A 48 11.35 -17.35 -1.46
CA ALA A 48 12.52 -16.47 -1.45
C ALA A 48 12.42 -15.37 -0.37
N ALA A 49 11.23 -14.79 -0.17
CA ALA A 49 10.99 -13.82 0.89
C ALA A 49 11.14 -14.43 2.29
N VAL A 50 10.64 -15.66 2.49
CA VAL A 50 10.79 -16.41 3.76
C VAL A 50 12.27 -16.70 4.04
N ASP A 51 13.01 -17.16 3.05
CA ASP A 51 14.43 -17.50 3.20
C ASP A 51 15.28 -16.26 3.54
N ALA A 52 14.99 -15.11 2.92
CA ALA A 52 15.66 -13.85 3.22
C ALA A 52 15.42 -13.39 4.67
N ILE A 53 14.19 -13.54 5.18
CA ILE A 53 13.86 -13.25 6.58
C ILE A 53 14.62 -14.19 7.52
N ASN A 54 14.57 -15.50 7.27
CA ASN A 54 15.19 -16.52 8.14
C ASN A 54 16.72 -16.49 8.14
N SER A 55 17.34 -15.92 7.11
CA SER A 55 18.79 -15.75 7.00
C SER A 55 19.29 -14.41 7.57
N ASP A 56 18.41 -13.66 8.25
CA ASP A 56 18.68 -12.32 8.76
C ASP A 56 19.20 -11.37 7.67
N TYR A 57 18.79 -11.57 6.42
CA TYR A 57 19.10 -10.68 5.30
C TYR A 57 18.15 -9.47 5.29
N ASN A 58 18.18 -8.71 6.37
CA ASN A 58 17.38 -7.51 6.57
C ASN A 58 18.13 -6.50 7.48
N GLN A 59 17.57 -5.31 7.67
CA GLN A 59 18.22 -4.21 8.39
C GLN A 59 17.84 -4.13 9.89
N TYR A 60 17.28 -5.20 10.45
CA TYR A 60 16.87 -5.27 11.85
C TYR A 60 17.87 -6.03 12.73
#